data_AF-A0A386UIY9-F1
#
_entry.id   AF-A0A386UIY9-F1
#
_cell.length_a   1.000
_cell.length_b   1.000
_cell.length_c   1.000
_cell.angle_alpha   90.00
_cell.angle_beta   90.00
_cell.angle_gamma   90.00
#
_symmetry.space_group_name_H-M   'P 1'
#
loop_
_entity.id
_entity.type
_entity.pdbx_description
1 polymer ?
#
loop_
_entity_poly.entity_id
_entity_poly.type
_entity_poly.pdbx_seq_one_letter_code
_entity_poly.pdbx_strand_id
1 'polypeptide(L)'
;MSAPATVTPGLPSARAFGRIRVAFVKSDMIEMIRVGAPGVGRTRRELIWGRDNMQNALIAAQRRKGADAEDQAKALRWALEVIGHE
;
A
#
# COMPACT_ATOMS: atom_id res chain seq x y z
N MET A 1 -1.39 19.26 -23.13
CA MET A 1 -0.12 18.51 -23.04
C MET A 1 -0.19 17.66 -21.78
N SER A 2 -0.39 16.35 -21.91
CA SER A 2 -0.40 15.42 -20.77
C SER A 2 0.73 14.42 -21.01
N ALA A 3 1.69 14.36 -20.10
CA ALA A 3 2.84 13.46 -20.20
C ALA A 3 2.37 12.00 -20.10
N PRO A 4 2.89 11.08 -20.94
CA PRO A 4 2.65 9.67 -20.74
C PRO A 4 3.49 9.20 -19.55
N ALA A 5 2.86 8.62 -18.53
CA ALA A 5 3.58 7.93 -17.47
C ALA A 5 4.28 6.71 -18.08
N THR A 6 5.61 6.73 -18.10
CA THR A 6 6.45 5.59 -18.43
C THR A 6 6.10 4.44 -17.49
N VAL A 7 5.45 3.40 -18.01
CA VAL A 7 5.26 2.13 -17.31
C VAL A 7 6.52 1.28 -17.56
N THR A 8 7.43 1.26 -16.60
CA THR A 8 8.53 0.28 -16.61
C THR A 8 7.91 -1.12 -16.50
N PRO A 9 8.09 -2.02 -17.48
CA PRO A 9 7.58 -3.38 -17.38
C PRO A 9 8.49 -4.16 -16.44
N GLY A 10 7.95 -4.66 -15.33
CA GLY A 10 8.70 -5.55 -14.43
C GLY A 10 8.04 -5.86 -13.10
N LEU A 11 7.33 -4.89 -12.49
CA LEU A 11 6.69 -5.05 -11.18
C LEU A 11 5.24 -4.56 -11.22
N PRO A 12 4.28 -5.25 -10.59
CA PRO A 12 2.94 -4.70 -10.40
C PRO A 12 3.06 -3.43 -9.56
N SER A 13 2.95 -2.27 -10.21
CA SER A 13 3.25 -0.97 -9.61
C SER A 13 2.21 -0.52 -8.59
N ALA A 14 0.99 -1.05 -8.66
CA ALA A 14 -0.08 -0.75 -7.71
C ALA A 14 -1.09 -1.89 -7.57
N ARG A 15 -1.71 -1.98 -6.40
CA ARG A 15 -2.80 -2.92 -6.09
C ARG A 15 -3.80 -2.32 -5.11
N ALA A 16 -5.05 -2.74 -5.20
CA ALA A 16 -6.13 -2.31 -4.32
C ALA A 16 -6.66 -3.48 -3.48
N PHE A 17 -6.98 -3.19 -2.22
CA PHE A 17 -7.55 -4.09 -1.22
C PHE A 17 -8.68 -3.34 -0.52
N GLY A 18 -9.92 -3.60 -0.93
CA GLY A 18 -11.09 -2.87 -0.44
C GLY A 18 -10.94 -1.35 -0.61
N ARG A 19 -10.84 -0.62 0.51
CA ARG A 19 -10.65 0.85 0.50
C ARG A 19 -9.20 1.31 0.51
N ILE A 20 -8.25 0.38 0.55
CA ILE A 20 -6.82 0.69 0.59
C ILE A 20 -6.24 0.46 -0.80
N ARG A 21 -5.47 1.42 -1.28
CA ARG A 21 -4.66 1.32 -2.49
C ARG A 21 -3.21 1.40 -2.07
N VAL A 22 -2.37 0.52 -2.59
CA VAL A 22 -0.94 0.50 -2.35
C VAL A 22 -0.21 0.58 -3.68
N ALA A 23 0.81 1.41 -3.77
CA ALA A 23 1.63 1.58 -4.96
C ALA A 23 3.10 1.70 -4.61
N PHE A 24 3.97 1.14 -5.44
CA PHE A 24 5.41 1.34 -5.33
C PHE A 24 5.78 2.71 -5.91
N VAL A 25 6.46 3.51 -5.10
CA VAL A 25 7.00 4.82 -5.49
C VAL A 25 8.48 4.69 -5.83
N LYS A 26 9.20 3.79 -5.15
CA LYS A 26 10.59 3.37 -5.37
C LYS A 26 10.72 1.88 -5.00
N SER A 27 11.85 1.23 -5.28
CA SER A 27 12.07 -0.20 -5.04
C SER A 27 11.76 -0.64 -3.59
N ASP A 28 12.01 0.21 -2.61
CA ASP A 28 11.80 -0.07 -1.18
C ASP A 28 10.77 0.86 -0.53
N MET A 29 9.99 1.61 -1.31
CA MET A 29 9.05 2.61 -0.78
C MET A 29 7.66 2.46 -1.41
N ILE A 30 6.65 2.36 -0.54
CA ILE A 30 5.25 2.30 -0.96
C ILE A 30 4.48 3.56 -0.53
N GLU A 31 3.56 3.99 -1.38
CA GLU A 31 2.47 4.88 -1.02
C GLU A 31 1.23 4.03 -0.73
N MET A 32 0.65 4.22 0.45
CA MET A 32 -0.60 3.61 0.85
C MET A 32 -1.67 4.68 1.00
N ILE A 33 -2.74 4.56 0.21
CA ILE A 33 -3.87 5.47 0.20
C ILE A 33 -5.08 4.75 0.78
N ARG A 34 -5.57 5.24 1.91
CA ARG A 34 -6.85 4.82 2.48
C ARG A 34 -7.94 5.76 2.00
N VAL A 35 -8.81 5.26 1.14
CA VAL A 35 -9.95 6.02 0.60
C VAL A 35 -11.04 6.07 1.67
N GLY A 36 -11.35 7.27 2.14
CA GLY A 36 -12.45 7.49 3.07
C GLY A 36 -13.81 7.32 2.36
N ALA A 37 -14.85 6.97 3.12
CA ALA A 37 -16.21 6.94 2.59
C ALA A 37 -16.70 8.37 2.31
N PRO A 38 -17.48 8.60 1.23
CA PRO A 38 -18.06 9.91 0.93
C PRO A 38 -18.81 10.45 2.16
N GLY A 39 -18.45 11.65 2.62
CA GLY A 39 -19.11 12.33 3.73
C GLY A 39 -18.75 11.86 5.16
N VAL A 40 -17.91 10.83 5.33
CA VAL A 40 -17.60 10.27 6.67
C VAL A 40 -16.11 10.31 7.00
N GLY A 41 -15.23 10.00 6.04
CA GLY A 41 -13.80 9.86 6.29
C GLY A 41 -12.94 10.64 5.31
N ARG A 42 -11.92 11.33 5.81
CA ARG A 42 -10.89 11.94 4.95
C ARG A 42 -10.02 10.84 4.34
N THR A 43 -9.79 10.92 3.03
CA THR A 43 -8.77 10.09 2.37
C THR A 43 -7.41 10.37 3.00
N ARG A 44 -6.74 9.33 3.50
CA ARG A 44 -5.41 9.43 4.10
C ARG A 44 -4.38 8.81 3.17
N ARG A 45 -3.21 9.43 3.10
CA ARG A 45 -2.05 8.91 2.38
C ARG A 45 -0.91 8.75 3.37
N GLU A 46 -0.20 7.66 3.25
CA GLU A 46 0.93 7.31 4.09
C GLU A 46 2.05 6.77 3.21
N LEU A 47 3.27 7.26 3.43
CA LEU A 47 4.46 6.72 2.78
C LEU A 47 5.17 5.81 3.78
N ILE A 48 5.44 4.59 3.36
CA ILE A 48 6.15 3.60 4.17
C ILE A 48 7.43 3.23 3.43
N TRP A 49 8.56 3.48 4.07
CA TRP A 49 9.88 3.27 3.49
C TRP A 49 10.61 2.12 4.20
N GLY A 50 11.11 1.17 3.42
CA GLY A 50 11.90 0.05 3.91
C GLY A 50 11.04 -1.14 4.34
N ARG A 51 11.62 -2.33 4.16
CA ARG A 51 11.00 -3.62 4.51
C ARG A 51 10.62 -3.69 5.99
N ASP A 52 11.48 -3.24 6.89
CA ASP A 52 11.24 -3.26 8.34
C ASP A 52 10.01 -2.44 8.74
N ASN A 53 9.84 -1.25 8.16
CA ASN A 53 8.68 -0.41 8.45
C ASN A 53 7.39 -1.02 7.89
N MET A 54 7.45 -1.67 6.72
CA MET A 54 6.31 -2.41 6.18
C MET A 54 5.95 -3.62 7.06
N GLN A 55 6.93 -4.33 7.61
CA GLN A 55 6.71 -5.44 8.56
C GLN A 55 6.13 -4.94 9.89
N ASN A 56 6.67 -3.87 10.45
CA ASN A 56 6.15 -3.26 11.68
C ASN A 56 4.70 -2.78 11.49
N ALA A 57 4.41 -2.14 10.36
CA ALA A 57 3.05 -1.74 10.00
C ALA A 57 2.12 -2.95 9.83
N LEU A 58 2.62 -4.07 9.29
CA LEU A 58 1.84 -5.30 9.13
C LEU A 58 1.49 -5.89 10.49
N ILE A 59 2.45 -5.99 11.41
CA ILE A 59 2.23 -6.47 12.78
C ILE A 59 1.20 -5.57 13.49
N ALA A 60 1.31 -4.25 13.34
CA ALA A 60 0.35 -3.30 13.90
C ALA A 60 -1.05 -3.44 13.28
N ALA A 61 -1.16 -3.70 11.97
CA ALA A 61 -2.43 -3.96 11.31
C ALA A 61 -3.07 -5.27 11.79
N GLN A 62 -2.30 -6.36 11.91
CA GLN A 62 -2.78 -7.67 12.36
C GLN A 62 -3.29 -7.68 13.81
N ARG A 63 -2.79 -6.78 14.66
CA ARG A 63 -3.26 -6.63 16.05
C ARG A 63 -4.61 -5.91 16.15
N ARG A 64 -5.02 -5.18 15.12
CA ARG A 64 -6.30 -4.46 15.08
C ARG A 64 -7.39 -5.37 14.50
N LYS A 65 -8.64 -5.16 14.93
CA LYS A 65 -9.81 -5.86 14.40
C LYS A 65 -10.56 -4.97 13.41
N GLY A 66 -11.13 -5.57 12.36
CA GLY A 66 -12.03 -4.91 11.41
C GLY A 66 -11.52 -4.94 9.97
N ALA A 67 -12.46 -4.76 9.02
CA ALA A 67 -12.20 -4.89 7.58
C ALA A 67 -11.06 -3.98 7.07
N ASP A 68 -10.97 -2.76 7.61
CA ASP A 68 -9.91 -1.81 7.25
C ASP A 68 -8.52 -2.27 7.69
N ALA A 69 -8.41 -2.91 8.87
CA ALA A 69 -7.15 -3.47 9.34
C ALA A 69 -6.75 -4.72 8.53
N GLU A 70 -7.73 -5.55 8.15
CA GLU A 70 -7.51 -6.71 7.27
C GLU A 70 -7.05 -6.30 5.87
N ASP A 71 -7.70 -5.29 5.27
CA ASP A 71 -7.31 -4.72 3.97
C ASP A 71 -5.90 -4.15 4.04
N GLN A 72 -5.55 -3.47 5.13
CA GLN A 72 -4.21 -2.93 5.34
C GLN A 72 -3.16 -4.04 5.47
N ALA A 73 -3.48 -5.11 6.20
CA ALA A 73 -2.60 -6.26 6.34
C ALA A 73 -2.38 -6.99 4.99
N LYS A 74 -3.43 -7.13 4.18
CA LYS A 74 -3.32 -7.70 2.82
C LYS A 74 -2.44 -6.83 1.91
N ALA A 75 -2.61 -5.51 1.96
CA ALA A 75 -1.80 -4.55 1.20
C ALA A 75 -0.31 -4.64 1.57
N LEU A 76 0.00 -4.65 2.86
CA LEU A 76 1.38 -4.73 3.36
C LEU A 76 2.02 -6.09 3.07
N ARG A 77 1.27 -7.18 3.19
CA ARG A 77 1.75 -8.52 2.83
C ARG A 77 2.13 -8.60 1.36
N TRP A 78 1.28 -8.11 0.47
CA TRP A 78 1.58 -8.07 -0.96
C TRP A 78 2.83 -7.23 -1.26
N ALA A 79 2.99 -6.07 -0.62
CA ALA A 79 4.19 -5.24 -0.81
C ALA A 79 5.47 -5.98 -0.36
N LEU A 80 5.41 -6.68 0.78
CA LEU A 80 6.55 -7.46 1.30
C LEU A 80 6.89 -8.69 0.46
N GLU A 81 5.88 -9.34 -0.14
CA GLU A 81 6.07 -10.43 -1.10
C GLU A 81 6.80 -9.90 -2.33
N VAL A 82 6.32 -8.80 -2.91
CA VAL A 82 6.92 -8.18 -4.10
C VAL A 82 8.39 -7.78 -3.85
N ILE A 83 8.71 -7.17 -2.71
CA ILE A 83 10.09 -6.81 -2.34
C ILE A 83 10.95 -8.06 -2.06
N GLY A 84 10.36 -9.13 -1.52
CA GLY A 84 11.10 -10.36 -1.19
C GLY A 84 11.39 -11.27 -2.38
N HIS A 85 10.90 -10.92 -3.57
CA HIS A 85 11.15 -11.64 -4.82
C HIS A 85 12.24 -10.98 -5.70
N GLU A 86 12.82 -9.85 -5.27
CA GLU A 86 14.06 -9.29 -5.83
C GLU A 86 15.31 -9.86 -5.15
#